data_AF-A0A2V9DND4-F1
#
_entry.id   AF-A0A2V9DND4-F1
#
_cell.length_a   1.000
_cell.length_b   1.000
_cell.length_c   1.000
_cell.angle_alpha   90.00
_cell.angle_beta   90.00
_cell.angle_gamma   90.00
#
_symmetry.space_group_name_H-M   'P 1'
#
loop_
_entity.id
_entity.type
_entity.pdbx_description
1 polymer ?
#
loop_
_entity_poly.entity_id
_entity_poly.type
_entity_poly.pdbx_seq_one_letter_code
_entity_poly.pdbx_strand_id
1 'polypeptide(L)'
;PDVRQFRVFAQSPAVEGGFEALYAQTVDEALRGTGTETFEAIDMLRKADPSRFQPEHGADYPRNRVGQALQQIAQLHKADIGLEVTFVDTGGWDNHVNEGGAQGQLANLLRDLGQSLAAFAQDMGDRMDDIVVVTMSEFGRTAHENGNRGTDHGHANCMFVLGAAVKGGKVYGKWPGLGPEHLNEGRDLALTSDFRSVLGEIISRHLGSKELNAVFPGFDNDPRKFPNLLKA
;
A
#
# COMPACT_ATOMS: atom_id res chain seq x y z
N PRO A 1 -30.28 24.03 -12.29
CA PRO A 1 -31.39 24.13 -11.31
C PRO A 1 -30.88 24.82 -10.04
N ASP A 2 -31.44 25.99 -9.71
CA ASP A 2 -30.93 26.92 -8.67
C ASP A 2 -31.49 26.56 -7.28
N VAL A 3 -30.59 26.38 -6.31
CA VAL A 3 -30.86 25.88 -4.95
C VAL A 3 -31.41 26.98 -4.01
N ARG A 4 -31.57 28.21 -4.49
CA ARG A 4 -32.04 29.37 -3.70
C ARG A 4 -33.55 29.42 -3.42
N GLN A 5 -34.34 28.43 -3.88
CA GLN A 5 -35.80 28.47 -3.76
C GLN A 5 -36.42 27.72 -2.57
N PHE A 6 -35.63 27.11 -1.68
CA PHE A 6 -36.17 26.52 -0.45
C PHE A 6 -36.15 27.54 0.69
N ARG A 7 -37.31 28.13 1.00
CA ARG A 7 -37.55 28.86 2.27
C ARG A 7 -38.40 27.99 3.19
N VAL A 8 -37.83 27.54 4.29
CA VAL A 8 -38.57 26.99 5.43
C VAL A 8 -39.02 28.16 6.30
N PHE A 9 -40.32 28.26 6.53
CA PHE A 9 -40.91 29.23 7.46
C PHE A 9 -40.69 28.74 8.90
N ALA A 10 -40.11 29.57 9.75
CA ALA A 10 -40.28 29.47 11.20
C ALA A 10 -40.40 30.89 11.78
N GLN A 11 -41.49 31.13 12.50
CA GLN A 11 -41.80 32.37 13.23
C GLN A 11 -41.01 32.41 14.55
N SER A 12 -40.49 33.60 14.91
CA SER A 12 -39.70 33.92 16.11
C SER A 12 -40.51 33.95 17.44
N PRO A 13 -39.97 34.38 18.61
CA PRO A 13 -38.58 34.47 19.10
C PRO A 13 -38.38 33.93 20.55
N ALA A 14 -37.19 33.42 20.91
CA ALA A 14 -36.49 33.71 22.18
C ALA A 14 -35.26 32.80 22.39
N VAL A 15 -34.09 33.45 22.49
CA VAL A 15 -32.84 33.04 23.19
C VAL A 15 -32.51 31.54 23.25
N GLU A 16 -31.70 31.04 22.30
CA GLU A 16 -30.76 29.92 22.53
C GLU A 16 -29.68 29.86 21.44
N GLY A 17 -29.01 30.99 21.21
CA GLY A 17 -27.88 31.09 20.28
C GLY A 17 -26.62 30.45 20.86
N GLY A 18 -26.37 29.19 20.51
CA GLY A 18 -25.07 28.55 20.79
C GLY A 18 -25.02 27.11 20.32
N PHE A 19 -25.95 26.27 20.77
CA PHE A 19 -25.91 24.84 20.49
C PHE A 19 -26.51 24.50 19.11
N GLU A 20 -27.63 25.13 18.73
CA GLU A 20 -28.24 24.94 17.41
C GLU A 20 -27.40 25.51 16.27
N ALA A 21 -26.70 26.61 16.50
CA ALA A 21 -25.78 27.18 15.51
C ALA A 21 -24.57 26.26 15.28
N LEU A 22 -23.99 25.70 16.36
CA LEU A 22 -22.93 24.70 16.26
C LEU A 22 -23.42 23.40 15.60
N TYR A 23 -24.61 22.92 15.94
CA TYR A 23 -25.20 21.72 15.33
C TYR A 23 -25.51 21.92 13.85
N ALA A 24 -26.06 23.07 13.46
CA ALA A 24 -26.31 23.40 12.06
C ALA A 24 -25.00 23.55 11.28
N GLN A 25 -23.95 24.10 11.89
CA GLN A 25 -22.64 24.26 11.27
C GLN A 25 -21.92 22.91 11.11
N THR A 26 -21.96 22.04 12.12
CA THR A 26 -21.36 20.70 12.04
C THR A 26 -22.11 19.77 11.10
N VAL A 27 -23.44 19.86 11.05
CA VAL A 27 -24.25 19.11 10.08
C VAL A 27 -24.02 19.63 8.66
N ASP A 28 -23.93 20.94 8.43
CA ASP A 28 -23.63 21.50 7.09
C ASP A 28 -22.19 21.20 6.65
N GLU A 29 -21.22 21.19 7.57
CA GLU A 29 -19.82 20.84 7.30
C GLU A 29 -19.64 19.33 7.05
N ALA A 30 -20.29 18.47 7.84
CA ALA A 30 -20.32 17.03 7.60
C ALA A 30 -21.04 16.67 6.29
N LEU A 31 -22.15 17.35 5.96
CA LEU A 31 -22.86 17.16 4.70
C LEU A 31 -22.10 17.71 3.50
N ARG A 32 -21.34 18.80 3.64
CA ARG A 32 -20.43 19.31 2.59
C ARG A 32 -19.22 18.41 2.38
N GLY A 33 -18.63 17.89 3.44
CA GLY A 33 -17.55 16.90 3.37
C GLY A 33 -18.02 15.64 2.65
N THR A 34 -19.09 15.01 3.17
CA THR A 34 -19.68 13.79 2.58
C THR A 34 -20.15 14.01 1.15
N GLY A 35 -20.75 15.17 0.85
CA GLY A 35 -21.20 15.53 -0.49
C GLY A 35 -20.04 15.68 -1.48
N THR A 36 -18.99 16.42 -1.09
CA THR A 36 -17.78 16.61 -1.91
C THR A 36 -17.08 15.29 -2.18
N GLU A 37 -16.85 14.48 -1.14
CA GLU A 37 -16.25 13.15 -1.25
C GLU A 37 -17.05 12.23 -2.18
N THR A 38 -18.39 12.27 -2.08
CA THR A 38 -19.27 11.50 -2.97
C THR A 38 -19.13 11.95 -4.43
N PHE A 39 -19.07 13.26 -4.69
CA PHE A 39 -18.90 13.78 -6.05
C PHE A 39 -17.51 13.48 -6.63
N GLU A 40 -16.46 13.54 -5.81
CA GLU A 40 -15.11 13.16 -6.20
C GLU A 40 -15.04 11.66 -6.53
N ALA A 41 -15.65 10.79 -5.72
CA ALA A 41 -15.74 9.36 -6.01
C ALA A 41 -16.50 9.07 -7.32
N ILE A 42 -17.59 9.79 -7.59
CA ILE A 42 -18.33 9.66 -8.86
C ILE A 42 -17.48 10.16 -10.04
N ASP A 43 -16.77 11.28 -9.90
CA ASP A 43 -15.89 11.81 -10.94
C ASP A 43 -14.72 10.84 -11.24
N MET A 44 -14.14 10.26 -10.19
CA MET A 44 -13.12 9.23 -10.26
C MET A 44 -13.63 7.97 -10.98
N LEU A 45 -14.82 7.47 -10.62
CA LEU A 45 -15.43 6.33 -11.31
C LEU A 45 -15.71 6.63 -12.78
N ARG A 46 -16.16 7.85 -13.11
CA ARG A 46 -16.42 8.27 -14.49
C ARG A 46 -15.13 8.35 -15.31
N LYS A 47 -14.06 8.91 -14.73
CA LYS A 47 -12.73 8.99 -15.38
C LYS A 47 -12.11 7.62 -15.55
N ALA A 48 -12.25 6.75 -14.55
CA ALA A 48 -11.70 5.40 -14.58
C ALA A 48 -12.39 4.50 -15.60
N ASP A 49 -13.70 4.69 -15.84
CA ASP A 49 -14.55 3.88 -16.73
C ASP A 49 -14.21 2.37 -16.71
N PRO A 50 -14.57 1.65 -15.63
CA PRO A 50 -14.25 0.23 -15.47
C PRO A 50 -14.76 -0.68 -16.58
N SER A 51 -15.82 -0.25 -17.28
CA SER A 51 -16.41 -1.04 -18.35
C SER A 51 -15.53 -1.10 -19.61
N ARG A 52 -14.63 -0.14 -19.78
CA ARG A 52 -13.77 -0.01 -20.96
C ARG A 52 -12.30 -0.30 -20.70
N PHE A 53 -11.93 -0.52 -19.44
CA PHE A 53 -10.55 -0.82 -19.10
C PHE A 53 -10.08 -2.10 -19.80
N GLN A 54 -8.94 -2.00 -20.47
CA GLN A 54 -8.24 -3.11 -21.10
C GLN A 54 -6.77 -3.02 -20.74
N PRO A 55 -6.16 -4.09 -20.19
CA PRO A 55 -4.72 -4.15 -20.01
C PRO A 55 -3.97 -3.90 -21.33
N GLU A 56 -2.88 -3.16 -21.24
CA GLU A 56 -1.98 -2.81 -22.34
C GLU A 56 -0.79 -3.80 -22.40
N HIS A 57 0.01 -3.71 -23.46
CA HIS A 57 1.26 -4.46 -23.65
C HIS A 57 1.12 -6.00 -23.54
N GLY A 58 -0.10 -6.53 -23.69
CA GLY A 58 -0.39 -7.96 -23.57
C GLY A 58 -0.38 -8.49 -22.14
N ALA A 59 -0.54 -7.61 -21.14
CA ALA A 59 -0.63 -8.02 -19.74
C ALA A 59 -1.89 -8.88 -19.50
N ASP A 60 -1.70 -9.99 -18.79
CA ASP A 60 -2.78 -10.87 -18.33
C ASP A 60 -2.74 -10.99 -16.81
N TYR A 61 -3.70 -10.36 -16.14
CA TYR A 61 -3.79 -10.39 -14.68
C TYR A 61 -4.40 -11.71 -14.23
N PRO A 62 -3.73 -12.43 -13.30
CA PRO A 62 -4.30 -13.67 -12.77
C PRO A 62 -5.59 -13.38 -12.00
N ARG A 63 -6.55 -14.31 -12.07
CA ARG A 63 -7.87 -14.19 -11.42
C ARG A 63 -7.82 -14.52 -9.92
N ASN A 64 -6.90 -13.88 -9.22
CA ASN A 64 -6.76 -13.93 -7.76
C ASN A 64 -6.91 -12.50 -7.18
N ARG A 65 -6.95 -12.39 -5.84
CA ARG A 65 -7.20 -11.09 -5.17
C ARG A 65 -6.15 -10.04 -5.50
N VAL A 66 -4.87 -10.42 -5.53
CA VAL A 66 -3.76 -9.49 -5.78
C VAL A 66 -3.79 -9.03 -7.24
N GLY A 67 -4.01 -9.94 -8.19
CA GLY A 67 -4.13 -9.63 -9.61
C GLY A 67 -5.28 -8.67 -9.90
N GLN A 68 -6.45 -8.91 -9.31
CA GLN A 68 -7.61 -8.02 -9.44
C GLN A 68 -7.37 -6.64 -8.82
N ALA A 69 -6.74 -6.57 -7.64
CA ALA A 69 -6.41 -5.31 -6.99
C ALA A 69 -5.40 -4.48 -7.81
N LEU A 70 -4.34 -5.12 -8.31
CA LEU A 70 -3.36 -4.44 -9.16
C LEU A 70 -3.96 -4.00 -10.50
N GLN A 71 -4.90 -4.78 -11.07
CA GLN A 71 -5.63 -4.37 -12.27
C GLN A 71 -6.48 -3.10 -12.02
N GLN A 72 -7.11 -3.00 -10.85
CA GLN A 72 -7.86 -1.79 -10.47
C GLN A 72 -6.93 -0.60 -10.26
N ILE A 73 -5.78 -0.79 -9.61
CA ILE A 73 -4.77 0.27 -9.46
C ILE A 73 -4.27 0.74 -10.82
N ALA A 74 -3.98 -0.18 -11.74
CA ALA A 74 -3.58 0.13 -13.11
C ALA A 74 -4.63 0.98 -13.82
N GLN A 75 -5.90 0.64 -13.66
CA GLN A 75 -7.01 1.42 -14.20
C GLN A 75 -7.06 2.84 -13.63
N LEU A 76 -6.97 2.98 -12.31
CA LEU A 76 -7.01 4.28 -11.64
C LEU A 76 -5.81 5.15 -12.04
N HIS A 77 -4.62 4.55 -12.10
CA HIS A 77 -3.41 5.25 -12.53
C HIS A 77 -3.53 5.74 -13.98
N LYS A 78 -3.99 4.89 -14.91
CA LYS A 78 -4.19 5.25 -16.32
C LYS A 78 -5.30 6.29 -16.54
N ALA A 79 -6.23 6.41 -15.61
CA ALA A 79 -7.27 7.41 -15.64
C ALA A 79 -6.80 8.81 -15.17
N ASP A 80 -5.54 8.93 -14.72
CA ASP A 80 -4.89 10.18 -14.33
C ASP A 80 -5.71 11.02 -13.34
N ILE A 81 -6.18 10.35 -12.29
CA ILE A 81 -7.04 10.94 -11.26
C ILE A 81 -6.26 11.57 -10.10
N GLY A 82 -4.92 11.67 -10.19
CA GLY A 82 -4.06 12.16 -9.12
C GLY A 82 -3.76 11.09 -8.04
N LEU A 83 -3.53 9.85 -8.45
CA LEU A 83 -3.20 8.75 -7.54
C LEU A 83 -1.76 8.89 -7.00
N GLU A 84 -1.61 9.17 -5.70
CA GLU A 84 -0.28 9.32 -5.07
C GLU A 84 0.17 8.07 -4.31
N VAL A 85 -0.72 7.45 -3.52
CA VAL A 85 -0.41 6.27 -2.70
C VAL A 85 -1.62 5.32 -2.72
N THR A 86 -1.36 4.03 -2.88
CA THR A 86 -2.37 2.97 -2.76
C THR A 86 -1.87 1.82 -1.89
N PHE A 87 -2.82 1.13 -1.25
CA PHE A 87 -2.57 -0.04 -0.44
C PHE A 87 -3.41 -1.21 -0.95
N VAL A 88 -2.77 -2.38 -1.07
CA VAL A 88 -3.45 -3.64 -1.35
C VAL A 88 -3.23 -4.55 -0.16
N ASP A 89 -4.30 -4.90 0.53
CA ASP A 89 -4.27 -5.95 1.53
C ASP A 89 -4.44 -7.33 0.88
N THR A 90 -3.66 -8.30 1.34
CA THR A 90 -3.75 -9.69 0.88
C THR A 90 -3.66 -10.65 2.05
N GLY A 91 -4.74 -11.37 2.30
CA GLY A 91 -4.81 -12.43 3.31
C GLY A 91 -4.35 -13.80 2.79
N GLY A 92 -4.24 -14.77 3.71
CA GLY A 92 -3.90 -16.16 3.41
C GLY A 92 -2.44 -16.54 3.69
N TRP A 93 -1.61 -15.57 4.10
CA TRP A 93 -0.19 -15.74 4.41
C TRP A 93 0.08 -16.23 5.84
N ASP A 94 -0.92 -16.18 6.73
CA ASP A 94 -0.80 -16.64 8.11
C ASP A 94 -1.01 -18.16 8.26
N ASN A 95 -0.07 -18.93 7.72
CA ASN A 95 -0.01 -20.38 7.85
C ASN A 95 0.91 -20.78 9.01
N HIS A 96 0.63 -21.93 9.63
CA HIS A 96 1.45 -22.49 10.72
C HIS A 96 1.77 -23.97 10.53
N VAL A 97 1.24 -24.54 9.45
CA VAL A 97 1.34 -25.94 9.05
C VAL A 97 1.12 -26.02 7.54
N ASN A 98 1.61 -27.09 6.91
CA ASN A 98 1.34 -27.38 5.50
C ASN A 98 1.70 -26.23 4.53
N GLU A 99 2.67 -25.40 4.89
CA GLU A 99 3.19 -24.31 4.05
C GLU A 99 3.67 -24.85 2.69
N GLY A 100 4.26 -26.04 2.74
CA GLY A 100 4.88 -26.69 1.60
C GLY A 100 6.29 -26.16 1.34
N GLY A 101 6.85 -26.56 0.20
CA GLY A 101 8.15 -26.09 -0.28
C GLY A 101 7.98 -25.39 -1.62
N ALA A 102 8.53 -25.99 -2.68
CA ALA A 102 8.32 -25.51 -4.06
C ALA A 102 6.88 -25.74 -4.58
N GLN A 103 6.08 -26.51 -3.86
CA GLN A 103 4.65 -26.72 -4.08
C GLN A 103 3.92 -26.60 -2.74
N GLY A 104 2.65 -26.22 -2.76
CA GLY A 104 1.83 -26.06 -1.56
C GLY A 104 1.21 -24.66 -1.45
N GLN A 105 0.64 -24.37 -0.28
CA GLN A 105 -0.09 -23.12 -0.06
C GLN A 105 0.82 -21.89 -0.21
N LEU A 106 2.00 -21.91 0.41
CA LEU A 106 2.91 -20.76 0.34
C LEU A 106 3.44 -20.57 -1.09
N ALA A 107 3.79 -21.65 -1.79
CA ALA A 107 4.21 -21.60 -3.19
C ALA A 107 3.13 -21.01 -4.10
N ASN A 108 1.86 -21.34 -3.88
CA ASN A 108 0.75 -20.79 -4.64
C ASN A 108 0.58 -19.29 -4.40
N LEU A 109 0.67 -18.83 -3.15
CA LEU A 109 0.58 -17.41 -2.80
C LEU A 109 1.75 -16.60 -3.39
N LEU A 110 2.97 -17.14 -3.31
CA LEU A 110 4.15 -16.52 -3.92
C LEU A 110 4.04 -16.45 -5.44
N ARG A 111 3.49 -17.49 -6.08
CA ARG A 111 3.21 -17.49 -7.52
C ARG A 111 2.17 -16.44 -7.88
N ASP A 112 1.07 -16.37 -7.13
CA ASP A 112 0.01 -15.39 -7.34
C ASP A 112 0.54 -13.96 -7.22
N LEU A 113 1.33 -13.67 -6.18
CA LEU A 113 2.00 -12.39 -6.00
C LEU A 113 2.94 -12.08 -7.18
N GLY A 114 3.84 -12.99 -7.52
CA GLY A 114 4.82 -12.78 -8.58
C GLY A 114 4.20 -12.57 -9.96
N GLN A 115 3.19 -13.37 -10.31
CA GLN A 115 2.46 -13.23 -11.58
C GLN A 115 1.67 -11.92 -11.63
N SER A 116 1.05 -11.51 -10.52
CA SER A 116 0.29 -10.26 -10.47
C SER A 116 1.20 -9.04 -10.60
N LEU A 117 2.36 -9.04 -9.93
CA LEU A 117 3.36 -7.97 -10.06
C LEU A 117 3.95 -7.90 -11.48
N ALA A 118 4.21 -9.06 -12.10
CA ALA A 118 4.69 -9.12 -13.48
C ALA A 118 3.66 -8.57 -14.47
N ALA A 119 2.39 -8.98 -14.33
CA ALA A 119 1.29 -8.47 -15.15
C ALA A 119 1.12 -6.95 -14.98
N PHE A 120 1.18 -6.44 -13.75
CA PHE A 120 1.10 -5.02 -13.46
C PHE A 120 2.23 -4.22 -14.12
N ALA A 121 3.49 -4.67 -13.97
CA ALA A 121 4.63 -4.00 -14.59
C ALA A 121 4.53 -4.00 -16.13
N GLN A 122 4.08 -5.12 -16.71
CA GLN A 122 3.85 -5.23 -18.15
C GLN A 122 2.75 -4.25 -18.59
N ASP A 123 1.64 -4.18 -17.86
CA ASP A 123 0.50 -3.33 -18.19
C ASP A 123 0.86 -1.83 -18.16
N MET A 124 1.68 -1.42 -17.18
CA MET A 124 2.11 -0.03 -17.04
C MET A 124 3.13 0.39 -18.10
N GLY A 125 4.02 -0.52 -18.54
CA GLY A 125 5.05 -0.21 -19.52
C GLY A 125 5.91 0.98 -19.06
N ASP A 126 6.05 1.99 -19.91
CA ASP A 126 6.81 3.20 -19.60
C ASP A 126 6.28 3.97 -18.38
N ARG A 127 5.00 3.79 -18.01
CA ARG A 127 4.42 4.40 -16.79
C ARG A 127 5.04 3.88 -15.50
N MET A 128 5.79 2.77 -15.55
CA MET A 128 6.57 2.31 -14.40
C MET A 128 7.66 3.31 -13.95
N ASP A 129 7.98 4.33 -14.77
CA ASP A 129 8.83 5.46 -14.38
C ASP A 129 8.25 6.25 -13.21
N ASP A 130 6.91 6.32 -13.12
CA ASP A 130 6.18 7.06 -12.09
C ASP A 130 5.65 6.16 -10.96
N ILE A 131 6.07 4.89 -10.91
CA ILE A 131 5.54 3.91 -9.95
C ILE A 131 6.65 3.18 -9.20
N VAL A 132 6.53 3.18 -7.86
CA VAL A 132 7.29 2.30 -6.98
C VAL A 132 6.32 1.42 -6.18
N VAL A 133 6.45 0.10 -6.35
CA VAL A 133 5.73 -0.91 -5.59
C VAL A 133 6.63 -1.44 -4.48
N VAL A 134 6.08 -1.54 -3.27
CA VAL A 134 6.75 -2.14 -2.10
C VAL A 134 5.83 -3.20 -1.50
N THR A 135 6.35 -4.40 -1.25
CA THR A 135 5.64 -5.42 -0.46
C THR A 135 6.07 -5.36 1.00
N MET A 136 5.13 -5.45 1.91
CA MET A 136 5.38 -5.51 3.36
C MET A 136 4.52 -6.58 4.01
N SER A 137 4.94 -7.03 5.19
CA SER A 137 4.16 -7.91 6.06
C SER A 137 4.28 -7.43 7.49
N GLU A 138 3.29 -7.74 8.30
CA GLU A 138 3.25 -7.43 9.73
C GLU A 138 4.17 -8.34 10.55
N PHE A 139 4.55 -9.50 9.99
CA PHE A 139 5.39 -10.49 10.67
C PHE A 139 6.38 -11.16 9.72
N GLY A 140 7.44 -11.71 10.32
CA GLY A 140 8.35 -12.67 9.70
C GLY A 140 7.99 -14.10 10.05
N ARG A 141 8.89 -15.05 9.77
CA ARG A 141 8.76 -16.45 10.17
C ARG A 141 9.95 -16.90 11.02
N THR A 142 9.69 -17.86 11.90
CA THR A 142 10.78 -18.57 12.60
C THR A 142 11.70 -19.24 11.58
N ALA A 143 13.01 -19.30 11.87
CA ALA A 143 13.95 -20.02 11.01
C ALA A 143 13.82 -21.54 11.17
N HIS A 144 13.37 -21.98 12.35
CA HIS A 144 13.16 -23.37 12.70
C HIS A 144 11.69 -23.80 12.55
N GLU A 145 11.51 -25.08 12.25
CA GLU A 145 10.21 -25.74 12.19
C GLU A 145 9.58 -25.81 13.59
N ASN A 146 8.28 -25.52 13.68
CA ASN A 146 7.49 -25.65 14.90
C ASN A 146 7.04 -27.11 15.15
N GLY A 147 6.41 -27.37 16.30
CA GLY A 147 5.97 -28.72 16.67
C GLY A 147 4.92 -29.34 15.74
N ASN A 148 4.31 -28.55 14.85
CA ASN A 148 3.29 -28.99 13.92
C ASN A 148 3.79 -29.18 12.48
N ARG A 149 5.12 -29.12 12.27
CA ARG A 149 5.78 -29.20 10.95
C ARG A 149 5.43 -28.02 10.02
N GLY A 150 5.37 -26.82 10.58
CA GLY A 150 5.33 -25.55 9.84
C GLY A 150 6.22 -24.52 10.53
N THR A 151 5.91 -23.23 10.43
CA THR A 151 6.64 -22.15 11.11
C THR A 151 5.73 -21.28 11.97
N ASP A 152 6.31 -20.62 12.98
CA ASP A 152 5.60 -19.64 13.78
C ASP A 152 5.91 -18.21 13.30
N HIS A 153 5.27 -17.22 13.91
CA HIS A 153 5.58 -15.82 13.65
C HIS A 153 7.00 -15.49 14.13
N GLY A 154 7.72 -14.72 13.31
CA GLY A 154 9.06 -14.24 13.59
C GLY A 154 9.21 -12.74 13.39
N HIS A 155 10.40 -12.23 13.68
CA HIS A 155 10.65 -10.79 13.76
C HIS A 155 11.00 -10.10 12.42
N ALA A 156 11.49 -10.83 11.42
CA ALA A 156 11.96 -10.24 10.17
C ALA A 156 11.53 -11.02 8.93
N ASN A 157 11.30 -10.30 7.82
CA ASN A 157 10.93 -10.84 6.51
C ASN A 157 11.75 -10.19 5.37
N CYS A 158 11.45 -10.56 4.12
CA CYS A 158 11.93 -9.85 2.93
C CYS A 158 10.88 -8.89 2.37
N MET A 159 11.30 -7.65 2.07
CA MET A 159 10.53 -6.69 1.27
C MET A 159 10.97 -6.76 -0.20
N PHE A 160 10.01 -6.88 -1.12
CA PHE A 160 10.25 -6.69 -2.55
C PHE A 160 9.97 -5.23 -2.92
N VAL A 161 10.88 -4.63 -3.68
CA VAL A 161 10.73 -3.26 -4.22
C VAL A 161 10.88 -3.32 -5.73
N LEU A 162 9.88 -2.81 -6.46
CA LEU A 162 9.79 -2.83 -7.91
C LEU A 162 9.45 -1.44 -8.42
N GLY A 163 10.06 -1.02 -9.53
CA GLY A 163 9.82 0.28 -10.15
C GLY A 163 10.95 0.63 -11.10
N ALA A 164 10.70 1.45 -12.13
CA ALA A 164 11.76 1.78 -13.08
C ALA A 164 12.85 2.67 -12.46
N ALA A 165 12.50 3.50 -11.47
CA ALA A 165 13.46 4.25 -10.66
C ALA A 165 14.29 3.37 -9.70
N VAL A 166 13.91 2.12 -9.48
CA VAL A 166 14.61 1.22 -8.54
C VAL A 166 15.89 0.68 -9.17
N LYS A 167 16.99 0.71 -8.42
CA LYS A 167 18.24 -0.02 -8.74
C LYS A 167 18.04 -1.51 -8.44
N GLY A 168 17.21 -2.15 -9.27
CA GLY A 168 16.83 -3.56 -9.14
C GLY A 168 17.98 -4.53 -9.41
N GLY A 169 17.67 -5.84 -9.35
CA GLY A 169 18.65 -6.92 -9.55
C GLY A 169 19.63 -7.09 -8.37
N LYS A 170 19.26 -6.60 -7.18
CA LYS A 170 20.11 -6.60 -5.99
C LYS A 170 19.32 -7.04 -4.77
N VAL A 171 20.01 -7.70 -3.85
CA VAL A 171 19.54 -7.91 -2.48
C VAL A 171 20.14 -6.79 -1.63
N TYR A 172 19.29 -5.97 -1.03
CA TYR A 172 19.68 -4.92 -0.10
C TYR A 172 19.66 -5.47 1.33
N GLY A 173 20.42 -4.82 2.22
CA GLY A 173 20.56 -5.25 3.61
C GLY A 173 21.69 -6.25 3.82
N LYS A 174 21.84 -6.70 5.06
CA LYS A 174 22.85 -7.70 5.45
C LYS A 174 22.15 -9.04 5.57
N TRP A 175 22.79 -10.12 5.11
CA TRP A 175 22.31 -11.48 5.34
C TRP A 175 23.30 -12.20 6.26
N PRO A 176 23.03 -12.27 7.58
CA PRO A 176 23.93 -12.92 8.52
C PRO A 176 23.87 -14.45 8.42
N GLY A 177 22.85 -15.01 7.75
CA GLY A 177 22.64 -16.44 7.60
C GLY A 177 21.65 -17.03 8.61
N LEU A 178 21.54 -18.35 8.63
CA LEU A 178 20.61 -19.12 9.47
C LEU A 178 21.30 -19.86 10.63
N GLY A 179 22.59 -19.60 10.87
CA GLY A 179 23.31 -20.16 12.02
C GLY A 179 22.64 -19.70 13.32
N PRO A 180 22.53 -20.54 14.37
CA PRO A 180 21.86 -20.17 15.62
C PRO A 180 22.35 -18.86 16.24
N GLU A 181 23.65 -18.56 16.11
CA GLU A 181 24.31 -17.33 16.57
C GLU A 181 23.94 -16.07 15.77
N HIS A 182 23.30 -16.25 14.61
CA HIS A 182 22.85 -15.17 13.72
C HIS A 182 21.35 -14.90 13.81
N LEU A 183 20.61 -15.77 14.52
CA LEU A 183 19.18 -15.63 14.71
C LEU A 183 18.88 -14.72 15.91
N ASN A 184 17.81 -13.93 15.78
CA ASN A 184 17.24 -13.22 16.91
C ASN A 184 16.72 -14.23 17.93
N GLU A 185 17.23 -14.15 19.16
CA GLU A 185 16.93 -15.09 20.26
C GLU A 185 17.19 -16.57 19.91
N GLY A 186 18.04 -16.84 18.92
CA GLY A 186 18.29 -18.21 18.44
C GLY A 186 17.11 -18.84 17.68
N ARG A 187 16.08 -18.06 17.32
CA ARG A 187 14.82 -18.56 16.76
C ARG A 187 14.43 -17.90 15.43
N ASP A 188 14.51 -16.57 15.36
CA ASP A 188 13.94 -15.79 14.26
C ASP A 188 15.03 -15.17 13.39
N LEU A 189 14.68 -14.79 12.17
CA LEU A 189 15.60 -13.98 11.37
C LEU A 189 15.93 -12.67 12.10
N ALA A 190 17.22 -12.32 12.10
CA ALA A 190 17.65 -11.03 12.63
C ALA A 190 17.17 -9.88 11.73
N LEU A 191 16.60 -8.85 12.33
CA LEU A 191 16.24 -7.62 11.64
C LEU A 191 17.51 -6.86 11.26
N THR A 192 17.80 -6.78 9.96
CA THR A 192 19.01 -6.10 9.45
C THR A 192 18.72 -4.75 8.82
N SER A 193 17.45 -4.49 8.51
CA SER A 193 16.99 -3.32 7.79
C SER A 193 15.64 -2.91 8.35
N ASP A 194 15.49 -1.65 8.77
CA ASP A 194 14.21 -1.11 9.23
C ASP A 194 13.37 -0.67 8.03
N PHE A 195 12.11 -1.09 7.95
CA PHE A 195 11.23 -0.75 6.83
C PHE A 195 11.07 0.77 6.64
N ARG A 196 11.17 1.56 7.72
CA ARG A 196 11.07 3.03 7.68
C ARG A 196 12.21 3.65 6.88
N SER A 197 13.38 3.01 6.83
CA SER A 197 14.48 3.47 5.97
C SER A 197 14.18 3.28 4.48
N VAL A 198 13.48 2.20 4.12
CA VAL A 198 13.06 1.91 2.73
C VAL A 198 11.96 2.87 2.31
N LEU A 199 10.91 2.99 3.13
CA LEU A 199 9.78 3.88 2.86
C LEU A 199 10.21 5.36 2.90
N GLY A 200 11.06 5.74 3.85
CA GLY A 200 11.58 7.11 3.96
C GLY A 200 12.36 7.54 2.72
N GLU A 201 13.14 6.64 2.11
CA GLU A 201 13.80 6.93 0.84
C GLU A 201 12.81 7.13 -0.30
N ILE A 202 11.80 6.27 -0.42
CA ILE A 202 10.78 6.37 -1.47
C ILE A 202 9.98 7.66 -1.30
N ILE A 203 9.52 7.95 -0.08
CA ILE A 203 8.75 9.15 0.22
C ILE A 203 9.56 10.43 -0.06
N SER A 204 10.85 10.44 0.28
CA SER A 204 11.68 11.63 0.05
C SER A 204 12.11 11.81 -1.41
N ARG A 205 12.44 10.73 -2.11
CA ARG A 205 13.05 10.82 -3.45
C ARG A 205 12.06 10.58 -4.59
N HIS A 206 11.08 9.71 -4.41
CA HIS A 206 10.05 9.44 -5.41
C HIS A 206 8.85 10.38 -5.23
N LEU A 207 8.31 10.51 -4.01
CA LEU A 207 7.20 11.45 -3.74
C LEU A 207 7.67 12.90 -3.49
N GLY A 208 8.98 13.13 -3.29
CA GLY A 208 9.54 14.46 -3.10
C GLY A 208 9.25 15.12 -1.75
N SER A 209 8.74 14.38 -0.76
CA SER A 209 8.39 14.93 0.55
C SER A 209 9.62 15.19 1.42
N LYS A 210 9.66 16.36 2.06
CA LYS A 210 10.71 16.75 3.01
C LYS A 210 10.32 16.51 4.47
N GLU A 211 9.04 16.23 4.72
CA GLU A 211 8.46 16.15 6.06
C GLU A 211 8.52 14.72 6.63
N LEU A 212 9.67 14.04 6.50
CA LEU A 212 9.82 12.64 6.94
C LEU A 212 9.57 12.45 8.43
N ASN A 213 9.85 13.45 9.27
CA ASN A 213 9.57 13.39 10.71
C ASN A 213 8.08 13.40 11.03
N ALA A 214 7.23 13.93 10.16
CA ALA A 214 5.78 13.84 10.31
C ALA A 214 5.27 12.43 9.94
N VAL A 215 5.91 11.78 8.96
CA VAL A 215 5.55 10.41 8.55
C VAL A 215 6.07 9.36 9.53
N PHE A 216 7.34 9.45 9.92
CA PHE A 216 8.00 8.53 10.84
C PHE A 216 8.54 9.28 12.06
N PRO A 217 7.66 9.68 13.00
CA PRO A 217 8.09 10.39 14.20
C PRO A 217 9.00 9.52 15.07
N GLY A 218 10.10 10.12 15.54
CA GLY A 218 11.09 9.44 16.39
C GLY A 218 12.02 8.47 15.67
N PHE A 219 11.88 8.30 14.34
CA PHE A 219 12.85 7.57 13.52
C PHE A 219 13.99 8.48 13.06
N ASP A 220 15.17 7.91 12.87
CA ASP A 220 16.32 8.64 12.33
C ASP A 220 16.17 8.79 10.81
N ASN A 221 15.48 9.85 10.40
CA ASN A 221 15.16 10.16 9.00
C ASN A 221 16.32 10.78 8.20
N ASP A 222 17.58 10.57 8.60
CA ASP A 222 18.75 11.05 7.85
C ASP A 222 18.86 10.33 6.49
N PRO A 223 18.68 11.02 5.34
CA PRO A 223 18.69 10.37 4.03
C PRO A 223 20.01 9.66 3.69
N ARG A 224 21.11 10.02 4.36
CA ARG A 224 22.42 9.36 4.19
C ARG A 224 22.45 7.95 4.76
N LYS A 225 21.48 7.59 5.61
CA LYS A 225 21.36 6.27 6.24
C LYS A 225 20.39 5.36 5.49
N PHE A 226 19.72 5.89 4.47
CA PHE A 226 18.81 5.11 3.64
C PHE A 226 19.58 4.14 2.73
N PRO A 227 18.94 3.03 2.33
CA PRO A 227 19.57 1.94 1.58
C PRO A 227 20.03 2.30 0.15
N ASN A 228 19.71 3.49 -0.34
CA ASN A 228 20.05 4.01 -1.67
C ASN A 228 19.46 3.16 -2.81
N LEU A 229 18.19 2.74 -2.64
CA LEU A 229 17.43 1.91 -3.58
C LEU A 229 17.20 2.60 -4.92
N LEU A 230 17.03 3.92 -4.92
CA LEU A 230 16.53 4.64 -6.10
C LEU A 230 17.68 5.23 -6.94
N LYS A 231 17.54 5.19 -8.26
CA LYS A 231 18.41 5.86 -9.25
C LYS A 231 18.42 7.36 -8.98
N ALA A 232 19.55 8.01 -9.27
CA ALA A 232 19.73 9.45 -9.07
C ALA A 232 18.88 10.24 -10.05
#